data_AF-A0A970ZRW5-F1
#
_entry.id   AF-A0A970ZRW5-F1
#
_cell.length_a   1.000
_cell.length_b   1.000
_cell.length_c   1.000
_cell.angle_alpha   90.00
_cell.angle_beta   90.00
_cell.angle_gamma   90.00
#
_symmetry.space_group_name_H-M   'P 1'
#
loop_
_entity.id
_entity.type
_entity.pdbx_description
1 polymer ?
#
loop_
_entity_poly.entity_id
_entity_poly.type
_entity_poly.pdbx_seq_one_letter_code
_entity_poly.pdbx_strand_id
1 'polypeptide(L)'
;ETLIDAVQLLASHPDKPLAHGDIIKTTYSRFRQAVENAISFAESDQPLSHLPLMLYASYSSQLEEEGGSIEPSGFSFANGQSGKKLLLDVIQLIELLSADILLRTLRGEIDPVAAKSLRWNPSEFRPAAYRSHDPGSKLKGDETKDHPVLNVLAFFGLTFFPTVPTKHGGKTSGLHDEHRERYFQWPIWSATLDTDEVSTLVSSSSMHMHAALGINHVWRSRRFSSDKSVYFAPAEFAR
;
A
#
# COMPACT_ATOMS: atom_id res chain seq x y z
N GLU A 1 15.02 4.50 -20.82
CA GLU A 1 14.91 4.35 -19.37
C GLU A 1 13.74 3.45 -19.07
N THR A 2 13.93 2.36 -18.33
CA THR A 2 12.80 1.47 -17.98
C THR A 2 12.07 2.02 -16.76
N LEU A 3 10.79 1.68 -16.59
CA LEU A 3 10.01 2.07 -15.40
C LEU A 3 10.72 1.66 -14.10
N ILE A 4 11.43 0.53 -14.11
CA ILE A 4 12.17 0.04 -12.94
C ILE A 4 13.34 0.96 -12.61
N ASP A 5 14.08 1.42 -13.63
CA ASP A 5 15.18 2.37 -13.44
C ASP A 5 14.65 3.67 -12.82
N ALA A 6 13.52 4.18 -13.30
CA ALA A 6 12.89 5.39 -12.75
C ALA A 6 12.46 5.21 -11.30
N VAL A 7 11.86 4.07 -10.95
CA VAL A 7 11.45 3.77 -9.56
C VAL A 7 12.66 3.60 -8.64
N GLN A 8 13.74 2.97 -9.11
CA GLN A 8 14.99 2.83 -8.35
C GLN A 8 15.73 4.16 -8.19
N LEU A 9 15.74 5.01 -9.22
CA LEU A 9 16.27 6.37 -9.15
C LEU A 9 15.52 7.19 -8.09
N LEU A 10 14.19 7.12 -8.10
CA LEU A 10 13.35 7.82 -7.11
C LEU A 10 13.61 7.32 -5.68
N ALA A 11 13.79 6.01 -5.49
CA ALA A 11 14.08 5.40 -4.19
C ALA A 11 15.46 5.76 -3.64
N SER A 12 16.44 5.96 -4.52
CA SER A 12 17.84 6.31 -4.18
C SER A 12 18.15 7.80 -4.26
N HIS A 13 17.18 8.64 -4.64
CA HIS A 13 17.38 10.07 -4.85
C HIS A 13 17.92 10.77 -3.58
N PRO A 14 18.89 11.71 -3.69
CA PRO A 14 19.50 12.38 -2.54
C PRO A 14 18.49 13.07 -1.61
N ASP A 15 17.47 13.70 -2.19
CA ASP A 15 16.39 14.37 -1.45
C ASP A 15 15.37 13.40 -0.82
N LYS A 16 15.53 12.09 -1.09
CA LYS A 16 14.71 11.00 -0.55
C LYS A 16 13.21 11.29 -0.58
N PRO A 17 12.63 11.58 -1.75
CA PRO A 17 11.24 11.99 -1.88
C PRO A 17 10.26 10.89 -1.42
N LEU A 18 10.68 9.62 -1.43
CA LEU A 18 9.92 8.50 -0.89
C LEU A 18 10.18 8.22 0.60
N ALA A 19 11.28 8.69 1.19
CA ALA A 19 11.67 8.31 2.56
C ALA A 19 11.19 9.29 3.64
N HIS A 20 10.61 10.44 3.28
CA HIS A 20 10.28 11.49 4.24
C HIS A 20 9.16 11.12 5.23
N GLY A 21 8.48 9.97 5.05
CA GLY A 21 7.49 9.44 5.98
C GLY A 21 7.91 8.13 6.64
N ASP A 22 8.97 8.19 7.45
CA ASP A 22 9.34 7.11 8.39
C ASP A 22 8.11 6.55 9.14
N ILE A 23 7.13 7.41 9.44
CA ILE A 23 5.89 7.08 10.12
C ILE A 23 4.81 8.10 9.69
N ILE A 24 3.67 7.67 9.15
CA ILE A 24 2.53 8.58 8.85
C ILE A 24 1.89 9.12 10.13
N LYS A 25 2.03 8.38 11.23
CA LYS A 25 1.81 8.83 12.60
C LYS A 25 2.89 9.85 13.06
N THR A 26 2.93 10.99 12.40
CA THR A 26 3.79 12.14 12.69
C THR A 26 2.93 13.36 13.04
N THR A 27 3.54 14.47 13.48
CA THR A 27 2.81 15.72 13.75
C THR A 27 2.34 16.37 12.45
N TYR A 28 1.26 17.14 12.51
CA TYR A 28 0.75 17.89 11.36
C TYR A 28 1.81 18.78 10.71
N SER A 29 2.63 19.47 11.50
CA SER A 29 3.71 20.33 11.00
C SER A 29 4.73 19.58 10.15
N ARG A 30 5.17 18.40 10.60
CA ARG A 30 6.13 17.55 9.87
C ARG A 30 5.50 16.96 8.62
N PHE A 31 4.24 16.55 8.71
CA PHE A 31 3.51 16.04 7.57
C PHE A 31 3.35 17.10 6.48
N ARG A 32 2.92 18.31 6.86
CA ARG A 32 2.77 19.43 5.95
C ARG A 32 4.08 19.77 5.24
N GLN A 33 5.18 19.85 5.97
CA GLN A 33 6.50 20.08 5.38
C GLN A 33 6.88 18.99 4.37
N ALA A 34 6.57 17.72 4.66
CA ALA A 34 6.82 16.62 3.75
C ALA A 34 5.98 16.73 2.46
N VAL A 35 4.71 17.14 2.58
CA VAL A 35 3.84 17.41 1.41
C VAL A 35 4.35 18.59 0.60
N GLU A 36 4.78 19.68 1.22
CA GLU A 36 5.36 20.86 0.54
C GLU A 36 6.65 20.49 -0.22
N ASN A 37 7.49 19.64 0.35
CA ASN A 37 8.66 19.08 -0.33
C ASN A 37 8.25 18.21 -1.54
N ALA A 38 7.21 17.38 -1.39
CA ALA A 38 6.70 16.54 -2.48
C ALA A 38 6.10 17.37 -3.62
N ILE A 39 5.43 18.49 -3.31
CA ILE A 39 4.94 19.44 -4.32
C ILE A 39 6.11 20.05 -5.08
N SER A 40 7.12 20.55 -4.36
CA SER A 40 8.33 21.10 -4.98
C SER A 40 9.04 20.09 -5.87
N PHE A 41 9.11 18.82 -5.44
CA PHE A 41 9.72 17.74 -6.22
C PHE A 41 8.89 17.41 -7.47
N ALA A 42 7.55 17.47 -7.38
CA ALA A 42 6.65 17.23 -8.50
C ALA A 42 6.80 18.26 -9.65
N GLU A 43 7.34 19.45 -9.35
CA GLU A 43 7.67 20.47 -10.36
C GLU A 43 8.97 20.19 -11.11
N SER A 44 9.72 19.14 -10.75
CA SER A 44 10.95 18.75 -11.43
C SER A 44 10.70 17.93 -12.70
N ASP A 45 11.67 17.95 -13.63
CA ASP A 45 11.68 17.13 -14.85
C ASP A 45 12.03 15.65 -14.59
N GLN A 46 12.09 15.21 -13.33
CA GLN A 46 12.40 13.83 -13.00
C GLN A 46 11.26 12.88 -13.40
N PRO A 47 11.56 11.69 -13.95
CA PRO A 47 10.55 10.67 -14.16
C PRO A 47 9.82 10.35 -12.84
N LEU A 48 8.49 10.21 -12.91
CA LEU A 48 7.63 9.92 -11.74
C LEU A 48 7.71 11.00 -10.64
N SER A 49 8.03 12.25 -10.96
CA SER A 49 8.12 13.36 -10.01
C SER A 49 6.83 13.57 -9.19
N HIS A 50 5.65 13.26 -9.75
CA HIS A 50 4.36 13.36 -9.07
C HIS A 50 4.06 12.20 -8.09
N LEU A 51 4.78 11.09 -8.16
CA LEU A 51 4.49 9.88 -7.39
C LEU A 51 4.55 10.09 -5.86
N PRO A 52 5.54 10.79 -5.28
CA PRO A 52 5.56 11.12 -3.85
C PRO A 52 4.30 11.82 -3.37
N LEU A 53 3.76 12.75 -4.17
CA LEU A 53 2.53 13.48 -3.82
C LEU A 53 1.32 12.55 -3.78
N MET A 54 1.17 11.65 -4.76
CA MET A 54 0.10 10.64 -4.78
C MET A 54 0.18 9.71 -3.57
N LEU A 55 1.40 9.33 -3.16
CA LEU A 55 1.62 8.47 -2.00
C LEU A 55 1.16 9.12 -0.70
N TYR A 56 1.46 10.40 -0.48
CA TYR A 56 1.00 11.11 0.71
C TYR A 56 -0.53 11.15 0.80
N ALA A 57 -1.22 11.48 -0.29
CA ALA A 57 -2.68 11.52 -0.34
C ALA A 57 -3.35 10.13 -0.10
N SER A 58 -2.63 9.06 -0.43
CA SER A 58 -3.15 7.70 -0.37
C SER A 58 -2.95 7.07 1.00
N TYR A 59 -1.78 7.30 1.59
CA TYR A 59 -1.41 6.64 2.82
C TYR A 59 -1.72 7.43 4.09
N SER A 60 -2.14 8.70 3.98
CA SER A 60 -2.46 9.57 5.12
C SER A 60 -3.65 10.48 4.80
N SER A 61 -4.16 11.17 5.83
CA SER A 61 -5.09 12.28 5.66
C SER A 61 -4.50 13.55 6.28
N GLN A 62 -4.85 14.76 5.83
CA GLN A 62 -4.45 15.99 6.53
C GLN A 62 -5.22 16.21 7.86
N LEU A 63 -5.94 15.19 8.34
CA LEU A 63 -6.72 15.25 9.57
C LEU A 63 -5.83 14.90 10.75
N GLU A 64 -6.06 15.59 11.86
CA GLU A 64 -5.40 15.30 13.13
C GLU A 64 -6.25 14.33 13.95
N GLU A 65 -5.62 13.29 14.48
CA GLU A 65 -6.14 12.47 15.56
C GLU A 65 -6.07 13.21 16.90
N GLU A 66 -6.83 12.72 17.87
CA GLU A 66 -6.72 13.14 19.26
C GLU A 66 -5.28 12.91 19.77
N GLY A 67 -4.56 14.01 20.08
CA GLY A 67 -3.13 14.00 20.40
C GLY A 67 -2.22 14.67 19.36
N GLY A 68 -2.77 15.21 18.26
CA GLY A 68 -2.05 16.07 17.31
C GLY A 68 -1.17 15.34 16.30
N SER A 69 -1.31 14.01 16.20
CA SER A 69 -0.73 13.23 15.11
C SER A 69 -1.67 13.15 13.92
N ILE A 70 -1.12 13.01 12.72
CA ILE A 70 -1.90 12.79 11.51
C ILE A 70 -2.60 11.42 11.53
N GLU A 71 -3.88 11.41 11.15
CA GLU A 71 -4.68 10.20 10.95
C GLU A 71 -4.16 9.41 9.73
N PRO A 72 -3.71 8.15 9.93
CA PRO A 72 -3.23 7.31 8.85
C PRO A 72 -4.39 6.80 7.98
N SER A 73 -4.11 6.55 6.71
CA SER A 73 -5.07 5.85 5.85
C SER A 73 -5.34 4.43 6.36
N GLY A 74 -6.43 3.85 5.87
CA GLY A 74 -6.77 2.47 6.09
C GLY A 74 -5.80 1.45 5.46
N PHE A 75 -4.82 1.86 4.65
CA PHE A 75 -3.76 1.00 4.09
C PHE A 75 -2.42 1.13 4.80
N SER A 76 -2.30 2.06 5.74
CA SER A 76 -1.03 2.34 6.39
C SER A 76 -0.84 1.50 7.66
N PHE A 77 -0.58 0.20 7.47
CA PHE A 77 -0.49 -0.82 8.52
C PHE A 77 0.84 -0.83 9.29
N ALA A 78 1.83 -0.10 8.80
CA ALA A 78 3.23 -0.19 9.18
C ALA A 78 3.77 1.17 9.68
N ASN A 79 2.97 1.92 10.43
CA ASN A 79 3.34 3.22 10.98
C ASN A 79 3.90 3.11 12.39
N GLY A 80 5.13 2.62 12.52
CA GLY A 80 5.84 2.57 13.81
C GLY A 80 5.39 1.46 14.76
N GLN A 81 4.30 0.75 14.45
CA GLN A 81 3.94 -0.47 15.17
C GLN A 81 4.89 -1.62 14.80
N SER A 82 5.40 -2.32 15.81
CA SER A 82 6.36 -3.42 15.66
C SER A 82 7.64 -3.03 14.89
N GLY A 83 8.05 -1.76 14.93
CA GLY A 83 9.26 -1.26 14.27
C GLY A 83 9.19 -1.18 12.74
N LYS A 84 8.00 -1.33 12.14
CA LYS A 84 7.81 -1.16 10.70
C LYS A 84 7.69 0.32 10.32
N LYS A 85 8.18 0.63 9.12
CA LYS A 85 8.19 1.98 8.55
C LYS A 85 7.81 1.86 7.07
N LEU A 86 6.51 1.90 6.77
CA LEU A 86 5.94 1.54 5.46
C LEU A 86 6.79 2.00 4.26
N LEU A 87 7.12 3.29 4.20
CA LEU A 87 7.84 3.86 3.06
C LEU A 87 9.30 3.37 2.97
N LEU A 88 10.02 3.31 4.09
CA LEU A 88 11.37 2.74 4.11
C LEU A 88 11.38 1.24 3.80
N ASP A 89 10.35 0.53 4.26
CA ASP A 89 10.18 -0.89 4.03
C ASP A 89 9.94 -1.16 2.53
N VAL A 90 9.21 -0.28 1.84
CA VAL A 90 9.00 -0.34 0.38
C VAL A 90 10.26 0.02 -0.40
N ILE A 91 11.05 1.01 0.04
CA ILE A 91 12.35 1.33 -0.59
C ILE A 91 13.26 0.10 -0.62
N GLN A 92 13.33 -0.64 0.48
CA GLN A 92 14.09 -1.91 0.55
C GLN A 92 13.55 -2.97 -0.42
N LEU A 93 12.24 -2.99 -0.67
CA LEU A 93 11.65 -3.91 -1.66
C LEU A 93 11.95 -3.45 -3.10
N ILE A 94 12.02 -2.14 -3.34
CA ILE A 94 12.34 -1.58 -4.65
C ILE A 94 13.77 -1.96 -5.09
N GLU A 95 14.71 -2.00 -4.14
CA GLU A 95 16.09 -2.43 -4.39
C GLU A 95 16.19 -3.88 -4.90
N LEU A 96 15.15 -4.71 -4.70
CA LEU A 96 15.11 -6.10 -5.17
C LEU A 96 14.50 -6.26 -6.57
N LEU A 97 14.03 -5.17 -7.19
CA LEU A 97 13.40 -5.21 -8.51
C LEU A 97 14.43 -5.35 -9.64
N SER A 98 14.06 -6.13 -10.65
CA SER A 98 14.68 -6.10 -11.98
C SER A 98 13.62 -6.43 -13.02
N ALA A 99 13.87 -6.08 -14.29
CA ALA A 99 12.93 -6.38 -15.38
C ALA A 99 12.63 -7.89 -15.50
N ASP A 100 13.65 -8.72 -15.31
CA ASP A 100 13.53 -10.18 -15.31
C ASP A 100 12.66 -10.66 -14.15
N ILE A 101 12.96 -10.21 -12.92
CA ILE A 101 12.22 -10.61 -11.72
C ILE A 101 10.76 -10.16 -11.84
N LEU A 102 10.48 -8.96 -12.36
CA LEU A 102 9.12 -8.48 -12.59
C LEU A 102 8.35 -9.41 -13.52
N LEU A 103 8.89 -9.68 -14.72
CA LEU A 103 8.22 -10.50 -15.73
C LEU A 103 7.97 -11.94 -15.24
N ARG A 104 8.99 -12.55 -14.64
CA ARG A 104 8.89 -13.92 -14.12
C ARG A 104 7.95 -14.01 -12.92
N THR A 105 7.91 -12.99 -12.05
CA THR A 105 6.92 -12.92 -10.95
C THR A 105 5.50 -12.84 -11.49
N LEU A 106 5.24 -11.99 -12.49
CA LEU A 106 3.92 -11.85 -13.11
C LEU A 106 3.45 -13.13 -13.84
N ARG A 107 4.38 -13.98 -14.27
CA ARG A 107 4.10 -15.30 -14.85
C ARG A 107 3.98 -16.43 -13.82
N GLY A 108 4.27 -16.16 -12.54
CA GLY A 108 4.27 -17.17 -11.49
C GLY A 108 5.47 -18.13 -11.55
N GLU A 109 6.59 -17.70 -12.12
CA GLU A 109 7.79 -18.52 -12.36
C GLU A 109 8.88 -18.38 -11.27
N ILE A 110 8.61 -17.61 -10.21
CA ILE A 110 9.54 -17.36 -9.10
C ILE A 110 8.87 -17.70 -7.78
N ASP A 111 9.58 -18.46 -6.95
CA ASP A 111 9.18 -18.74 -5.58
C ASP A 111 9.31 -17.50 -4.67
N PRO A 112 8.47 -17.36 -3.64
CA PRO A 112 8.60 -16.28 -2.68
C PRO A 112 9.95 -16.33 -1.94
N VAL A 113 10.54 -15.16 -1.70
CA VAL A 113 11.86 -14.98 -1.07
C VAL A 113 11.73 -14.30 0.28
N ALA A 114 12.75 -14.46 1.14
CA ALA A 114 12.80 -13.69 2.38
C ALA A 114 12.87 -12.19 2.05
N ALA A 115 11.87 -11.44 2.50
CA ALA A 115 11.71 -10.04 2.14
C ALA A 115 11.10 -9.24 3.28
N LYS A 116 11.15 -7.91 3.14
CA LYS A 116 10.50 -7.02 4.10
C LYS A 116 8.98 -7.20 4.01
N SER A 117 8.39 -7.61 5.13
CA SER A 117 6.96 -7.86 5.26
C SER A 117 6.16 -6.54 5.26
N LEU A 118 5.15 -6.42 4.40
CA LEU A 118 4.15 -5.35 4.44
C LEU A 118 2.81 -5.80 5.08
N ARG A 119 2.63 -7.11 5.33
CA ARG A 119 1.39 -7.75 5.82
C ARG A 119 0.21 -7.61 4.86
N TRP A 120 0.51 -7.49 3.58
CA TRP A 120 -0.50 -7.44 2.53
C TRP A 120 -0.77 -8.81 1.95
N ASN A 121 0.23 -9.69 1.95
CA ASN A 121 0.04 -11.06 1.52
C ASN A 121 -0.56 -11.88 2.68
N PRO A 122 -1.72 -12.55 2.48
CA PRO A 122 -2.36 -13.36 3.50
C PRO A 122 -1.46 -14.45 4.10
N SER A 123 -0.47 -14.95 3.35
CA SER A 123 0.50 -15.94 3.85
C SER A 123 1.42 -15.40 4.94
N GLU A 124 1.51 -14.08 5.10
CA GLU A 124 2.29 -13.45 6.17
C GLU A 124 1.62 -13.59 7.54
N PHE A 125 0.30 -13.85 7.58
CA PHE A 125 -0.40 -14.10 8.83
C PHE A 125 -0.13 -15.53 9.32
N ARG A 126 0.75 -15.65 10.32
CA ARG A 126 1.20 -16.93 10.88
C ARG A 126 1.01 -16.94 12.40
N PRO A 127 -0.19 -17.28 12.90
CA PRO A 127 -0.52 -17.25 14.33
C PRO A 127 0.40 -18.14 15.15
N ALA A 128 0.79 -17.66 16.33
CA ALA A 128 1.59 -18.40 17.29
C ALA A 128 0.98 -19.79 17.62
N ALA A 129 -0.35 -19.89 17.68
CA ALA A 129 -1.06 -21.13 17.97
C ALA A 129 -0.83 -22.25 16.94
N TYR A 130 -0.44 -21.90 15.71
CA TYR A 130 -0.11 -22.87 14.65
C TYR A 130 1.40 -23.13 14.52
N ARG A 131 2.22 -22.55 15.41
CA ARG A 131 3.68 -22.77 15.40
C ARG A 131 4.06 -23.82 16.44
N SER A 132 4.70 -24.89 15.98
CA SER A 132 5.16 -25.99 16.84
C SER A 132 6.42 -25.66 17.64
N HIS A 133 7.21 -24.70 17.19
CA HIS A 133 8.44 -24.23 17.84
C HIS A 133 8.42 -22.70 17.96
N ASP A 134 8.92 -22.23 19.12
CA ASP A 134 9.05 -20.84 19.58
C ASP A 134 8.25 -19.77 18.79
N PRO A 135 7.09 -19.34 19.32
CA PRO A 135 6.22 -18.40 18.61
C PRO A 135 6.80 -16.99 18.47
N GLY A 136 7.91 -16.67 19.16
CA GLY A 136 8.48 -15.31 19.22
C GLY A 136 9.86 -15.14 18.61
N SER A 137 10.63 -16.21 18.39
CA SER A 137 12.00 -16.10 17.87
C SER A 137 12.09 -16.35 16.37
N LYS A 138 12.93 -15.56 15.69
CA LYS A 138 13.35 -15.81 14.32
C LYS A 138 14.25 -17.05 14.32
N LEU A 139 13.66 -18.24 14.30
CA LEU A 139 14.39 -19.44 13.96
C LEU A 139 14.97 -19.26 12.55
N LYS A 140 16.23 -19.61 12.36
CA LYS A 140 16.89 -19.56 11.05
C LYS A 140 16.10 -20.47 10.08
N GLY A 141 15.49 -19.88 9.06
CA GLY A 141 14.60 -20.58 8.12
C GLY A 141 13.10 -20.36 8.35
N ASP A 142 12.68 -19.68 9.42
CA ASP A 142 11.28 -19.29 9.67
C ASP A 142 10.96 -17.84 9.20
N GLU A 143 11.80 -17.29 8.33
CA GLU A 143 11.60 -15.97 7.75
C GLU A 143 10.32 -15.94 6.92
N THR A 144 9.53 -14.87 7.07
CA THR A 144 8.39 -14.64 6.19
C THR A 144 8.89 -14.49 4.77
N LYS A 145 8.47 -15.41 3.90
CA LYS A 145 8.72 -15.34 2.47
C LYS A 145 7.56 -14.62 1.79
N ASP A 146 7.89 -13.79 0.82
CA ASP A 146 6.93 -13.02 0.05
C ASP A 146 7.43 -12.74 -1.37
N HIS A 147 6.62 -12.09 -2.19
CA HIS A 147 6.99 -11.62 -3.53
C HIS A 147 7.21 -10.09 -3.49
N PRO A 148 8.46 -9.61 -3.40
CA PRO A 148 8.77 -8.17 -3.35
C PRO A 148 8.11 -7.37 -4.47
N VAL A 149 8.11 -7.92 -5.69
CA VAL A 149 7.49 -7.31 -6.86
C VAL A 149 6.00 -7.07 -6.65
N LEU A 150 5.26 -8.08 -6.16
CA LEU A 150 3.81 -7.94 -5.97
C LEU A 150 3.50 -6.93 -4.87
N ASN A 151 4.32 -6.86 -3.82
CA ASN A 151 4.20 -5.83 -2.80
C ASN A 151 4.47 -4.42 -3.35
N VAL A 152 5.50 -4.22 -4.17
CA VAL A 152 5.76 -2.91 -4.77
C VAL A 152 4.63 -2.52 -5.75
N LEU A 153 4.15 -3.45 -6.57
CA LEU A 153 3.01 -3.21 -7.46
C LEU A 153 1.74 -2.89 -6.67
N ALA A 154 1.48 -3.59 -5.57
CA ALA A 154 0.37 -3.29 -4.67
C ALA A 154 0.54 -1.91 -4.03
N PHE A 155 1.76 -1.51 -3.66
CA PHE A 155 2.03 -0.21 -3.07
C PHE A 155 1.67 0.92 -4.02
N PHE A 156 2.04 0.80 -5.29
CA PHE A 156 1.61 1.75 -6.31
C PHE A 156 0.12 1.62 -6.63
N GLY A 157 -0.43 0.42 -6.72
CA GLY A 157 -1.87 0.23 -6.99
C GLY A 157 -2.77 0.83 -5.90
N LEU A 158 -2.33 0.81 -4.65
CA LEU A 158 -3.08 1.40 -3.53
C LEU A 158 -3.10 2.93 -3.58
N THR A 159 -2.29 3.59 -4.41
CA THR A 159 -2.37 5.06 -4.57
C THR A 159 -3.65 5.53 -5.24
N PHE A 160 -4.35 4.64 -5.92
CA PHE A 160 -5.65 4.94 -6.53
C PHE A 160 -6.79 5.00 -5.52
N PHE A 161 -6.52 4.73 -4.24
CA PHE A 161 -7.52 4.67 -3.18
C PHE A 161 -7.26 5.73 -2.09
N PRO A 162 -7.47 7.02 -2.38
CA PRO A 162 -7.11 8.10 -1.47
C PRO A 162 -7.95 8.11 -0.19
N THR A 163 -7.42 8.75 0.84
CA THR A 163 -8.19 9.04 2.06
C THR A 163 -8.85 10.40 1.96
N VAL A 164 -10.19 10.40 1.98
CA VAL A 164 -11.00 11.62 1.88
C VAL A 164 -11.56 12.02 3.24
N PRO A 165 -11.56 13.31 3.59
CA PRO A 165 -12.19 13.77 4.83
C PRO A 165 -13.71 13.65 4.74
N THR A 166 -14.33 13.22 5.83
CA THR A 166 -15.78 13.13 5.97
C THR A 166 -16.24 13.78 7.28
N LYS A 167 -17.55 13.92 7.48
CA LYS A 167 -18.13 14.37 8.76
C LYS A 167 -17.77 13.47 9.96
N HIS A 168 -17.22 12.29 9.72
CA HIS A 168 -16.86 11.29 10.72
C HIS A 168 -15.35 10.98 10.74
N GLY A 169 -14.51 11.85 10.17
CA GLY A 169 -13.06 11.63 10.06
C GLY A 169 -12.63 11.14 8.68
N GLY A 170 -11.41 10.63 8.57
CA GLY A 170 -10.84 10.14 7.32
C GLY A 170 -11.52 8.85 6.85
N LYS A 171 -11.93 8.80 5.58
CA LYS A 171 -12.39 7.57 4.93
C LYS A 171 -11.49 7.25 3.76
N THR A 172 -10.84 6.10 3.79
CA THR A 172 -10.05 5.59 2.68
C THR A 172 -10.95 4.91 1.65
N SER A 173 -10.81 5.30 0.39
CA SER A 173 -11.57 4.74 -0.73
C SER A 173 -11.32 3.23 -0.86
N GLY A 174 -12.30 2.48 -1.37
CA GLY A 174 -12.23 1.00 -1.45
C GLY A 174 -12.39 0.27 -0.11
N LEU A 175 -12.22 0.94 1.03
CA LEU A 175 -12.52 0.39 2.35
C LEU A 175 -13.96 0.67 2.75
N HIS A 176 -14.66 -0.37 3.19
CA HIS A 176 -16.02 -0.28 3.70
C HIS A 176 -16.23 -1.25 4.86
N ASP A 177 -17.25 -0.96 5.67
CA ASP A 177 -17.61 -1.78 6.82
C ASP A 177 -18.92 -2.52 6.50
N GLU A 178 -18.92 -3.85 6.64
CA GLU A 178 -20.04 -4.75 6.40
C GLU A 178 -20.17 -5.70 7.60
N HIS A 179 -21.35 -5.81 8.22
CA HIS A 179 -21.59 -6.68 9.37
C HIS A 179 -20.55 -6.58 10.52
N ARG A 180 -20.02 -5.37 10.77
CA ARG A 180 -18.94 -5.06 11.75
C ARG A 180 -17.55 -5.57 11.36
N GLU A 181 -17.38 -6.05 10.14
CA GLU A 181 -16.09 -6.37 9.56
C GLU A 181 -15.70 -5.31 8.55
N ARG A 182 -14.40 -5.06 8.40
CA ARG A 182 -13.88 -4.11 7.43
C ARG A 182 -13.34 -4.86 6.22
N TYR A 183 -13.71 -4.43 5.02
CA TYR A 183 -13.30 -5.03 3.77
C TYR A 183 -12.63 -4.00 2.87
N PHE A 184 -11.57 -4.43 2.19
CA PHE A 184 -11.03 -3.73 1.03
C PHE A 184 -11.60 -4.35 -0.23
N GLN A 185 -12.14 -3.53 -1.13
CA GLN A 185 -12.66 -3.91 -2.43
C GLN A 185 -11.87 -3.25 -3.56
N TRP A 186 -11.59 -4.02 -4.61
CA TRP A 186 -10.99 -3.50 -5.82
C TRP A 186 -11.59 -4.16 -7.07
N PRO A 187 -11.88 -3.38 -8.12
CA PRO A 187 -12.37 -3.89 -9.39
C PRO A 187 -11.24 -4.44 -10.26
N ILE A 188 -11.60 -5.32 -11.18
CA ILE A 188 -10.78 -5.83 -12.28
C ILE A 188 -11.51 -5.48 -13.58
N TRP A 189 -10.89 -4.62 -14.38
CA TRP A 189 -11.43 -4.21 -15.67
C TRP A 189 -10.99 -5.14 -16.79
N SER A 190 -11.84 -5.27 -17.79
CA SER A 190 -11.52 -5.98 -19.04
C SER A 190 -10.79 -5.08 -20.05
N ALA A 191 -11.04 -3.78 -19.99
CA ALA A 191 -10.38 -2.78 -20.81
C ALA A 191 -9.06 -2.33 -20.18
N THR A 192 -8.11 -1.94 -21.02
CA THR A 192 -6.93 -1.19 -20.59
C THR A 192 -7.37 0.23 -20.25
N LEU A 193 -7.11 0.65 -19.02
CA LEU A 193 -7.42 1.98 -18.54
C LEU A 193 -6.13 2.75 -18.28
N ASP A 194 -6.16 4.05 -18.52
CA ASP A 194 -5.12 4.96 -18.05
C ASP A 194 -5.26 5.26 -16.54
N THR A 195 -4.29 5.98 -15.99
CA THR A 195 -4.25 6.30 -14.56
C THR A 195 -5.37 7.24 -14.11
N ASP A 196 -5.83 8.13 -14.99
CA ASP A 196 -6.87 9.12 -14.68
C ASP A 196 -8.25 8.46 -14.71
N GLU A 197 -8.47 7.55 -15.66
CA GLU A 197 -9.63 6.68 -15.74
C GLU A 197 -9.74 5.79 -14.50
N VAL A 198 -8.66 5.11 -14.10
CA VAL A 198 -8.64 4.30 -12.87
C VAL A 198 -8.95 5.15 -11.65
N SER A 199 -8.28 6.29 -11.49
CA SER A 199 -8.50 7.21 -10.36
C SER A 199 -9.95 7.66 -10.26
N THR A 200 -10.54 8.04 -11.40
CA THR A 200 -11.93 8.51 -11.50
C THR A 200 -12.91 7.39 -11.17
N LEU A 201 -12.72 6.20 -11.74
CA LEU A 201 -13.61 5.06 -11.56
C LEU A 201 -13.57 4.55 -10.11
N VAL A 202 -12.39 4.44 -9.52
CA VAL A 202 -12.21 4.01 -8.12
C VAL A 202 -12.80 5.01 -7.13
N SER A 203 -12.66 6.31 -7.41
CA SER A 203 -13.20 7.36 -6.54
C SER A 203 -14.72 7.52 -6.67
N SER A 204 -15.32 7.00 -7.74
CA SER A 204 -16.76 7.06 -7.93
C SER A 204 -17.48 6.10 -6.96
N SER A 205 -18.55 6.57 -6.31
CA SER A 205 -19.42 5.73 -5.48
C SER A 205 -20.19 4.65 -6.26
N SER A 206 -19.96 4.59 -7.57
CA SER A 206 -20.62 3.72 -8.54
C SER A 206 -19.96 2.36 -8.70
N MET A 207 -19.12 1.94 -7.74
CA MET A 207 -18.55 0.59 -7.72
C MET A 207 -19.61 -0.53 -7.78
N HIS A 208 -20.90 -0.24 -7.57
CA HIS A 208 -22.03 -1.17 -7.75
C HIS A 208 -22.58 -1.23 -9.20
N MET A 209 -22.14 -0.36 -10.11
CA MET A 209 -22.56 -0.32 -11.52
C MET A 209 -21.60 -1.10 -12.43
N HIS A 210 -21.37 -2.38 -12.10
CA HIS A 210 -20.26 -3.19 -12.61
C HIS A 210 -20.16 -3.20 -14.15
N ALA A 211 -21.27 -3.51 -14.84
CA ALA A 211 -21.27 -3.67 -16.29
C ALA A 211 -21.11 -2.35 -17.06
N ALA A 212 -21.70 -1.25 -16.57
CA ALA A 212 -21.66 0.06 -17.25
C ALA A 212 -20.26 0.70 -17.19
N LEU A 213 -19.43 0.28 -16.22
CA LEU A 213 -18.07 0.79 -16.01
C LEU A 213 -16.99 -0.17 -16.54
N GLY A 214 -17.37 -1.20 -17.30
CA GLY A 214 -16.42 -2.19 -17.87
C GLY A 214 -15.73 -3.10 -16.84
N ILE A 215 -16.26 -3.15 -15.61
CA ILE A 215 -15.74 -3.99 -14.52
C ILE A 215 -16.15 -5.43 -14.80
N ASN A 216 -15.16 -6.31 -14.95
CA ASN A 216 -15.37 -7.75 -15.15
C ASN A 216 -15.66 -8.45 -13.82
N HIS A 217 -14.83 -8.17 -12.81
CA HIS A 217 -14.95 -8.73 -11.47
C HIS A 217 -14.67 -7.69 -10.41
N VAL A 218 -15.30 -7.82 -9.24
CA VAL A 218 -14.90 -7.10 -8.03
C VAL A 218 -14.40 -8.13 -7.03
N TRP A 219 -13.17 -7.94 -6.55
CA TRP A 219 -12.59 -8.73 -5.49
C TRP A 219 -12.68 -7.97 -4.19
N ARG A 220 -12.74 -8.72 -3.09
CA ARG A 220 -12.64 -8.16 -1.75
C ARG A 220 -11.74 -9.00 -0.87
N SER A 221 -11.15 -8.35 0.13
CA SER A 221 -10.43 -9.00 1.21
C SER A 221 -10.85 -8.41 2.54
N ARG A 222 -11.13 -9.28 3.52
CA ARG A 222 -11.40 -8.85 4.88
C ARG A 222 -10.11 -8.34 5.52
N ARG A 223 -10.16 -7.12 6.03
CA ARG A 223 -9.14 -6.51 6.87
C ARG A 223 -9.42 -6.87 8.33
N PHE A 224 -8.42 -7.39 9.03
CA PHE A 224 -8.56 -7.74 10.44
C PHE A 224 -7.29 -7.41 11.23
N SER A 225 -7.43 -7.31 12.55
CA SER A 225 -6.33 -7.05 13.47
C SER A 225 -6.06 -8.27 14.34
N SER A 226 -4.78 -8.58 14.55
CA SER A 226 -4.29 -9.63 15.46
C SER A 226 -2.95 -9.16 16.05
N ASP A 227 -2.78 -9.27 17.37
CA ASP A 227 -1.56 -8.87 18.09
C ASP A 227 -1.04 -7.47 17.72
N LYS A 228 -1.94 -6.48 17.77
CA LYS A 228 -1.67 -5.07 17.41
C LYS A 228 -1.14 -4.89 15.98
N SER A 229 -1.40 -5.85 15.09
CA SER A 229 -0.97 -5.84 13.70
C SER A 229 -2.20 -6.02 12.81
N VAL A 230 -2.20 -5.36 11.66
CA VAL A 230 -3.29 -5.47 10.69
C VAL A 230 -2.88 -6.39 9.54
N TYR A 231 -3.82 -7.19 9.07
CA TYR A 231 -3.66 -8.15 7.99
C TYR A 231 -4.87 -8.13 7.05
N PHE A 232 -4.67 -8.73 5.87
CA PHE A 232 -5.71 -9.06 4.92
C PHE A 232 -5.92 -10.57 4.83
N ALA A 233 -7.18 -10.98 4.76
CA ALA A 233 -7.55 -12.36 4.45
C ALA A 233 -7.32 -12.65 2.95
N PRO A 234 -7.30 -13.94 2.53
CA PRO A 234 -7.35 -14.27 1.12
C PRO A 234 -8.50 -13.55 0.39
N ALA A 235 -8.24 -13.13 -0.84
CA ALA A 235 -9.24 -12.44 -1.65
C ALA A 235 -10.38 -13.38 -2.04
N GLU A 236 -11.59 -12.86 -2.07
CA GLU A 236 -12.80 -13.53 -2.54
C GLU A 236 -13.59 -12.63 -3.49
N PHE A 237 -14.49 -13.21 -4.29
CA PHE A 237 -15.39 -12.41 -5.11
C PHE A 237 -16.35 -11.62 -4.21
N ALA A 238 -16.45 -10.31 -4.44
CA ALA A 238 -17.51 -9.50 -3.85
C ALA A 238 -18.83 -9.92 -4.50
N ARG A 239 -19.79 -10.34 -3.67
CA ARG A 239 -21.13 -10.75 -4.10
C ARG A 239 -22.06 -9.55 -4.25
#